data_AF-A0A3Q1HY44-F1
#
_entry.id   AF-A0A3Q1HY44-F1
#
_cell.length_a   1.000
_cell.length_b   1.000
_cell.length_c   1.000
_cell.angle_alpha   90.00
_cell.angle_beta   90.00
_cell.angle_gamma   90.00
#
_symmetry.space_group_name_H-M   'P 1'
#
loop_
_entity.id
_entity.type
_entity.pdbx_description
1 polymer ?
#
loop_
_entity_poly.entity_id
_entity_poly.type
_entity_poly.pdbx_seq_one_letter_code
_entity_poly.pdbx_strand_id
1 'polypeptide(L)'
;MQDILANVDHIKFDLEIAVEQQLGAQPLPFPGMDKSGSAVCEFFMRAACVKGGMCPFRHISGEKTVVCKHWLRGLCKKGDQCEFLHEYDMTKMPECYFYSKFGPDCRHRHTRRVICVNYLVGFCPEGKSCKFMHPRFELPMGASEQPPLPQRPKLNPVPTIGRSSLSLIQGPRPLDQVTCYKCGEKGHYANKCTKGHLAFLSGQ
;
A
#
# COMPACT_ATOMS: atom_id res chain seq x y z
N MET A 1 21.70 -25.44 30.39
CA MET A 1 22.66 -26.10 31.33
C MET A 1 23.64 -25.07 31.89
N GLN A 2 24.20 -24.19 31.05
CA GLN A 2 25.04 -23.09 31.51
C GLN A 2 24.27 -22.11 32.43
N ASP A 3 22.98 -21.87 32.17
CA ASP A 3 22.14 -20.99 33.01
C ASP A 3 21.86 -21.54 34.42
N ILE A 4 22.13 -22.82 34.68
CA ILE A 4 22.00 -23.45 36.00
C ILE A 4 23.36 -23.43 36.74
N LEU A 5 24.45 -23.55 35.99
CA LEU A 5 25.82 -23.60 36.55
C LEU A 5 26.39 -22.20 36.79
N ALA A 6 26.06 -21.23 35.94
CA ALA A 6 26.56 -19.86 35.97
C ALA A 6 25.43 -18.88 35.61
N ASN A 7 24.38 -18.88 36.43
CA ASN A 7 23.29 -17.91 36.30
C ASN A 7 23.81 -16.50 36.62
N VAL A 8 23.57 -15.55 35.71
CA VAL A 8 23.98 -14.15 35.87
C VAL A 8 22.79 -13.19 36.00
N ASP A 9 21.56 -13.70 36.11
CA ASP A 9 20.33 -12.89 36.11
C ASP A 9 20.22 -11.97 37.34
N HIS A 10 20.93 -12.31 38.42
CA HIS A 10 20.98 -11.52 39.66
C HIS A 10 22.08 -10.46 39.65
N ILE A 11 22.96 -10.46 38.63
CA ILE A 11 24.07 -9.54 38.50
C ILE A 11 23.65 -8.47 37.50
N LYS A 12 23.64 -7.21 37.93
CA LYS A 12 23.42 -6.08 37.03
C LYS A 12 24.74 -5.66 36.41
N PHE A 13 24.85 -5.76 35.09
CA PHE A 13 26.08 -5.37 34.41
C PHE A 13 26.14 -3.86 34.20
N ASP A 14 27.35 -3.29 34.24
CA ASP A 14 27.57 -1.87 33.91
C ASP A 14 27.05 -1.53 32.50
N LEU A 15 27.13 -2.49 31.57
CA LEU A 15 26.59 -2.34 30.21
C LEU A 15 25.06 -2.15 30.22
N GLU A 16 24.33 -2.92 31.03
CA GLU A 16 22.88 -2.79 31.13
C GLU A 16 22.51 -1.41 31.67
N ILE A 17 23.19 -0.98 32.74
CA ILE A 17 23.01 0.35 33.34
C ILE A 17 23.29 1.44 32.30
N ALA A 18 24.39 1.32 31.55
CA ALA A 18 24.78 2.30 30.54
C ALA A 18 23.80 2.38 29.37
N VAL A 19 23.24 1.24 28.92
CA VAL A 19 22.24 1.18 27.85
C VAL A 19 20.90 1.77 28.32
N GLU A 20 20.41 1.37 29.50
CA GLU A 20 19.17 1.88 30.10
C GLU A 20 19.22 3.39 30.32
N GLN A 21 20.35 3.89 30.82
CA GLN A 21 20.55 5.31 31.10
C GLN A 21 21.03 6.10 29.88
N GLN A 22 21.29 5.44 28.75
CA GLN A 22 21.87 6.03 27.54
C GLN A 22 23.15 6.84 27.80
N LEU A 23 24.00 6.35 28.72
CA LEU A 23 25.25 7.00 29.09
C LEU A 23 26.20 7.06 27.88
N GLY A 24 26.85 8.21 27.69
CA GLY A 24 27.79 8.41 26.58
C GLY A 24 27.15 8.61 25.20
N ALA A 25 25.83 8.53 25.06
CA ALA A 25 25.16 8.74 23.78
C ALA A 25 25.15 10.23 23.39
N GLN A 26 26.09 10.63 22.54
CA GLN A 26 26.15 11.99 22.01
C GLN A 26 25.02 12.26 21.00
N PRO A 27 24.57 13.52 20.84
CA PRO A 27 23.66 13.90 19.77
C PRO A 27 24.23 13.56 18.39
N LEU A 28 23.35 13.28 17.43
CA LEU A 28 23.78 13.05 16.05
C LEU A 28 24.49 14.29 15.47
N PRO A 29 25.53 14.10 14.66
CA PRO A 29 26.30 15.20 14.09
C PRO A 29 25.51 16.01 13.05
N PHE A 30 24.55 15.36 12.36
CA PHE A 30 23.75 15.98 11.33
C PHE A 30 22.24 15.74 11.55
N PRO A 31 21.39 16.75 11.36
CA PRO A 31 19.95 16.58 11.37
C PRO A 31 19.46 15.65 10.24
N GLY A 32 18.45 14.83 10.52
CA GLY A 32 17.79 14.02 9.50
C GLY A 32 18.48 12.71 9.14
N MET A 33 19.54 12.30 9.85
CA MET A 33 20.12 10.96 9.70
C MET A 33 19.08 9.88 10.05
N ASP A 34 19.10 8.78 9.31
CA ASP A 34 18.24 7.64 9.59
C ASP A 34 18.75 6.89 10.83
N LYS A 35 17.81 6.53 11.70
CA LYS A 35 18.09 5.84 12.98
C LYS A 35 17.50 4.44 12.99
N SER A 36 17.39 3.84 11.80
CA SER A 36 16.64 2.60 11.58
C SER A 36 17.25 1.39 12.30
N GLY A 37 18.55 1.41 12.56
CA GLY A 37 19.28 0.39 13.31
C GLY A 37 19.51 0.75 14.79
N SER A 38 19.10 1.93 15.24
CA SER A 38 19.25 2.34 16.63
C SER A 38 18.14 1.78 17.51
N ALA A 39 18.45 1.52 18.78
CA ALA A 39 17.45 1.14 19.77
C ALA A 39 16.36 2.22 19.90
N VAL A 40 15.18 1.80 20.38
CA VAL A 40 14.08 2.73 20.69
C VAL A 40 14.45 3.57 21.90
N CYS A 41 14.23 4.88 21.82
CA CYS A 41 14.50 5.77 22.93
C CYS A 41 13.45 5.60 24.05
N GLU A 42 13.85 4.99 25.17
CA GLU A 42 12.98 4.85 26.34
C GLU A 42 12.58 6.19 26.95
N PHE A 43 13.50 7.16 26.99
CA PHE A 43 13.18 8.52 27.47
C PHE A 43 12.13 9.20 26.60
N PHE A 44 12.10 8.94 25.29
CA PHE A 44 11.08 9.50 24.42
C PHE A 44 9.70 8.87 24.68
N MET A 45 9.66 7.56 24.92
CA MET A 45 8.41 6.88 25.33
C MET A 45 7.85 7.41 26.65
N ARG A 46 8.73 7.85 27.56
CA ARG A 46 8.36 8.50 28.83
C ARG A 46 8.22 10.03 28.75
N ALA A 47 8.28 10.60 27.54
CA ALA A 47 8.23 12.05 27.30
C ALA A 47 9.33 12.89 28.01
N ALA A 48 10.47 12.27 28.35
CA ALA A 48 11.60 12.89 29.05
C ALA A 48 12.84 13.10 28.16
N CYS A 49 12.78 12.78 26.86
CA CYS A 49 13.93 12.92 25.96
C CYS A 49 14.25 14.39 25.64
N VAL A 50 15.40 14.87 26.11
CA VAL A 50 15.90 16.23 25.88
C VAL A 50 16.59 16.42 24.52
N LYS A 51 16.97 15.32 23.84
CA LYS A 51 17.76 15.36 22.60
C LYS A 51 16.92 15.64 21.34
N GLY A 52 15.59 15.62 21.45
CA GLY A 52 14.67 15.93 20.36
C GLY A 52 14.95 15.12 19.08
N GLY A 53 14.87 15.75 17.92
CA GLY A 53 15.11 15.10 16.62
C GLY A 53 16.56 14.63 16.38
N MET A 54 17.52 15.18 17.14
CA MET A 54 18.95 14.81 17.08
C MET A 54 19.32 13.69 18.05
N CYS A 55 18.33 13.11 18.75
CA CYS A 55 18.55 11.91 19.55
C CYS A 55 19.13 10.79 18.67
N PRO A 56 20.23 10.12 19.07
CA PRO A 56 20.80 9.00 18.32
C PRO A 56 19.91 7.75 18.32
N PHE A 57 18.95 7.70 19.25
CA PHE A 57 17.96 6.63 19.37
C PHE A 57 16.70 6.95 18.58
N ARG A 58 15.99 5.89 18.20
CA ARG A 58 14.79 5.97 17.37
C ARG A 58 13.61 6.49 18.18
N HIS A 59 12.92 7.49 17.65
CA HIS A 59 11.66 7.98 18.20
C HIS A 59 10.47 7.39 17.43
N ILE A 60 9.59 6.71 18.16
CA ILE A 60 8.35 6.15 17.61
C ILE A 60 7.20 7.10 17.91
N SER A 61 6.82 7.88 16.90
CA SER A 61 5.65 8.75 16.97
C SER A 61 4.48 8.11 16.21
N GLY A 62 3.32 8.03 16.87
CA GLY A 62 2.05 7.59 16.30
C GLY A 62 1.94 6.10 15.96
N GLU A 63 0.70 5.66 15.72
CA GLU A 63 0.39 4.33 15.23
C GLU A 63 0.57 4.25 13.71
N LYS A 64 1.52 3.43 13.25
CA LYS A 64 1.78 3.20 11.83
C LYS A 64 1.22 1.84 11.43
N THR A 65 0.37 1.82 10.42
CA THR A 65 -0.47 0.66 10.07
C THR A 65 0.18 -0.31 9.09
N VAL A 66 1.02 0.19 8.17
CA VAL A 66 1.61 -0.61 7.09
C VAL A 66 3.13 -0.52 7.13
N VAL A 67 3.82 -1.65 6.96
CA VAL A 67 5.29 -1.74 6.93
C VAL A 67 5.87 -0.98 5.74
N CYS A 68 6.92 -0.21 6.00
CA CYS A 68 7.64 0.56 5.00
C CYS A 68 8.42 -0.36 4.06
N LYS A 69 8.01 -0.41 2.78
CA LYS A 69 8.71 -1.18 1.74
C LYS A 69 10.17 -0.76 1.51
N HIS A 70 10.51 0.51 1.78
CA HIS A 70 11.87 1.04 1.58
C HIS A 70 12.79 0.72 2.76
N TRP A 71 12.24 0.69 3.98
CA TRP A 71 12.97 0.29 5.17
C TRP A 71 13.38 -1.18 5.13
N LEU A 72 12.51 -2.05 4.62
CA LEU A 72 12.83 -3.48 4.39
C LEU A 72 14.05 -3.69 3.48
N ARG A 73 14.42 -2.68 2.68
CA ARG A 73 15.59 -2.70 1.79
C ARG A 73 16.75 -1.85 2.30
N GLY A 74 16.61 -1.21 3.46
CA GLY A 74 17.61 -0.28 4.00
C GLY A 74 17.73 1.04 3.22
N LEU A 75 16.71 1.43 2.45
CA LEU A 75 16.74 2.61 1.57
C LEU A 75 15.79 3.74 2.02
N CYS A 76 15.26 3.66 3.24
CA CYS A 76 14.34 4.67 3.74
C CYS A 76 15.08 5.94 4.18
N LYS A 77 14.94 7.02 3.41
CA LYS A 77 15.51 8.35 3.75
C LYS A 77 14.71 9.13 4.79
N LYS A 78 13.45 8.76 5.04
CA LYS A 78 12.57 9.49 5.98
C LYS A 78 12.87 9.18 7.46
N GLY A 79 13.67 8.14 7.75
CA GLY A 79 14.00 7.74 9.11
C GLY A 79 12.77 7.64 10.02
N ASP A 80 12.81 8.29 11.18
CA ASP A 80 11.74 8.31 12.18
C ASP A 80 10.47 9.04 11.71
N GLN A 81 10.61 9.96 10.74
CA GLN A 81 9.51 10.73 10.17
C GLN A 81 8.80 9.97 9.04
N CYS A 82 9.12 8.69 8.83
CA CYS A 82 8.41 7.88 7.86
C CYS A 82 6.96 7.66 8.31
N GLU A 83 6.02 7.87 7.39
CA GLU A 83 4.59 7.59 7.60
C GLU A 83 4.31 6.08 7.71
N PHE A 84 5.28 5.25 7.31
CA PHE A 84 5.17 3.80 7.28
C PHE A 84 5.96 3.14 8.42
N LEU A 85 5.49 1.99 8.89
CA LEU A 85 6.03 1.27 10.03
C LEU A 85 7.44 0.73 9.72
N HIS A 86 8.41 1.04 10.57
CA HIS A 86 9.76 0.49 10.54
C HIS A 86 9.87 -0.65 11.57
N GLU A 87 9.05 -1.68 11.37
CA GLU A 87 8.99 -2.88 12.19
C GLU A 87 8.70 -4.06 11.28
N TYR A 88 9.28 -5.21 11.59
CA TYR A 88 9.05 -6.42 10.82
C TYR A 88 7.80 -7.13 11.33
N ASP A 89 6.64 -6.69 10.85
CA ASP A 89 5.35 -7.33 11.13
C ASP A 89 4.76 -7.88 9.83
N MET A 90 4.67 -9.21 9.73
CA MET A 90 4.14 -9.89 8.54
C MET A 90 2.66 -9.61 8.32
N THR A 91 1.90 -9.26 9.36
CA THR A 91 0.45 -9.00 9.27
C THR A 91 0.16 -7.63 8.68
N LYS A 92 1.08 -6.68 8.87
CA LYS A 92 1.01 -5.29 8.37
C LYS A 92 1.78 -5.10 7.06
N MET A 93 2.19 -6.19 6.41
CA MET A 93 2.92 -6.14 5.15
C MET A 93 1.98 -5.66 4.02
N PRO A 94 2.40 -4.70 3.17
CA PRO A 94 1.58 -4.28 2.05
C PRO A 94 1.30 -5.44 1.08
N GLU A 95 0.12 -5.42 0.47
CA GLU A 95 -0.25 -6.41 -0.54
C GLU A 95 0.66 -6.33 -1.77
N CYS A 96 0.89 -7.47 -2.41
CA CYS A 96 1.67 -7.49 -3.65
C CYS A 96 0.88 -6.83 -4.79
N TYR A 97 1.35 -5.66 -5.24
CA TYR A 97 0.76 -4.90 -6.35
C TYR A 97 0.57 -5.74 -7.62
N PHE A 98 1.56 -6.57 -7.97
CA PHE A 98 1.50 -7.41 -9.17
C PHE A 98 0.51 -8.57 -9.04
N TYR A 99 0.33 -9.13 -7.84
CA TYR A 99 -0.71 -10.13 -7.57
C TYR A 99 -2.11 -9.52 -7.64
N SER A 100 -2.29 -8.31 -7.11
CA SER A 100 -3.57 -7.59 -7.20
C SER A 100 -3.99 -7.31 -8.65
N LYS A 101 -3.02 -7.03 -9.53
CA LYS A 101 -3.27 -6.64 -10.92
C LYS A 101 -3.31 -7.81 -11.92
N PHE A 102 -2.42 -8.79 -11.78
CA PHE A 102 -2.25 -9.90 -12.73
C PHE A 102 -2.71 -11.25 -12.16
N GLY A 103 -3.23 -11.27 -10.93
CA GLY A 103 -3.76 -12.47 -10.30
C GLY A 103 -2.69 -13.54 -10.04
N PRO A 104 -3.05 -14.84 -10.12
CA PRO A 104 -2.19 -15.95 -9.73
C PRO A 104 -0.91 -16.11 -10.57
N ASP A 105 -0.80 -15.47 -11.72
CA ASP A 105 0.35 -15.56 -12.64
C ASP A 105 1.54 -14.66 -12.25
N CYS A 106 1.51 -14.01 -11.09
CA CYS A 106 2.65 -13.18 -10.70
C CYS A 106 3.88 -14.06 -10.30
N ARG A 107 5.02 -13.78 -10.93
CA ARG A 107 6.31 -14.50 -10.77
C ARG A 107 6.94 -14.39 -9.37
N HIS A 108 6.45 -13.49 -8.51
CA HIS A 108 7.03 -13.22 -7.19
C HIS A 108 6.35 -14.05 -6.09
N ARG A 109 7.05 -14.26 -4.96
CA ARG A 109 6.52 -15.01 -3.81
C ARG A 109 5.43 -14.20 -3.10
N HIS A 110 4.19 -14.71 -3.11
CA HIS A 110 3.04 -14.10 -2.43
C HIS A 110 2.73 -14.78 -1.09
N THR A 111 2.13 -14.04 -0.16
CA THR A 111 1.40 -14.61 0.98
C THR A 111 0.15 -15.29 0.43
N ARG A 112 0.24 -16.60 0.18
CA ARG A 112 -0.88 -17.40 -0.36
C ARG A 112 -2.07 -17.30 0.58
N ARG A 113 -3.13 -16.60 0.17
CA ARG A 113 -4.42 -16.67 0.87
C ARG A 113 -4.99 -18.07 0.64
N VAL A 114 -5.44 -18.74 1.70
CA VAL A 114 -6.06 -20.06 1.60
C VAL A 114 -7.39 -19.92 0.86
N ILE A 115 -7.54 -20.65 -0.24
CA ILE A 115 -8.78 -20.69 -1.03
C ILE A 115 -9.88 -21.32 -0.19
N CYS A 116 -11.07 -20.74 -0.21
CA CYS A 116 -12.23 -21.34 0.43
C CYS A 116 -12.62 -22.63 -0.29
N VAL A 117 -12.50 -23.77 0.40
CA VAL A 117 -12.87 -25.07 -0.17
C VAL A 117 -14.35 -25.10 -0.56
N ASN A 118 -15.24 -24.57 0.28
CA ASN A 118 -16.68 -24.53 0.02
C ASN A 118 -17.02 -23.70 -1.23
N TYR A 119 -16.37 -22.55 -1.39
CA TYR A 119 -16.57 -21.73 -2.59
C TYR A 119 -15.98 -22.38 -3.84
N LEU A 120 -14.84 -23.07 -3.72
CA LEU A 120 -14.22 -23.80 -4.82
C LEU A 120 -15.13 -24.94 -5.34
N VAL A 121 -15.85 -25.62 -4.46
CA VAL A 121 -16.85 -26.64 -4.85
C VAL A 121 -18.18 -26.05 -5.32
N GLY A 122 -18.30 -24.72 -5.35
CA GLY A 122 -19.41 -24.00 -6.00
C GLY A 122 -20.26 -23.12 -5.08
N PHE A 123 -20.24 -23.35 -3.77
CA PHE A 123 -21.07 -22.57 -2.83
C PHE A 123 -20.47 -22.44 -1.44
N CYS A 124 -20.27 -21.19 -0.99
CA CYS A 124 -19.88 -20.89 0.38
C CYS A 124 -21.04 -20.17 1.11
N PRO A 125 -21.55 -20.71 2.25
CA PRO A 125 -22.66 -20.12 2.99
C PRO A 125 -22.32 -18.74 3.59
N GLU A 126 -21.04 -18.46 3.83
CA GLU A 126 -20.56 -17.16 4.31
C GLU A 126 -20.48 -16.10 3.20
N GLY A 127 -20.68 -16.47 1.93
CA GLY A 127 -20.73 -15.55 0.80
C GLY A 127 -19.53 -14.60 0.73
N LYS A 128 -19.78 -13.29 0.55
CA LYS A 128 -18.74 -12.26 0.45
C LYS A 128 -18.03 -11.96 1.78
N SER A 129 -18.60 -12.41 2.88
CA SER A 129 -18.05 -12.26 4.23
C SER A 129 -17.15 -13.43 4.66
N CYS A 130 -16.88 -14.40 3.77
CA CYS A 130 -16.06 -15.55 4.11
C CYS A 130 -14.61 -15.16 4.46
N LYS A 131 -14.07 -15.76 5.51
CA LYS A 131 -12.67 -15.56 5.95
C LYS A 131 -11.62 -16.13 4.98
N PHE A 132 -12.05 -16.99 4.05
CA PHE A 132 -11.20 -17.65 3.07
C PHE A 132 -11.39 -17.03 1.67
N MET A 133 -10.35 -17.09 0.83
CA MET A 133 -10.35 -16.41 -0.46
C MET A 133 -11.31 -17.06 -1.46
N HIS A 134 -12.21 -16.27 -2.05
CA HIS A 134 -13.13 -16.67 -3.12
C HIS A 134 -12.59 -16.21 -4.48
N PRO A 135 -11.95 -17.07 -5.29
CA PRO A 135 -11.47 -16.71 -6.62
C PRO A 135 -12.63 -16.34 -7.55
N ARG A 136 -12.54 -15.20 -8.24
CA ARG A 136 -13.49 -14.84 -9.29
C ARG A 136 -13.10 -15.57 -10.56
N PHE A 137 -13.70 -16.73 -10.81
CA PHE A 137 -13.58 -17.43 -12.08
C PHE A 137 -14.39 -16.67 -13.14
N GLU A 138 -13.74 -15.76 -13.86
CA GLU A 138 -14.27 -15.22 -15.12
C GLU A 138 -14.17 -16.35 -16.15
N LEU A 139 -15.19 -17.20 -16.24
CA LEU A 139 -15.28 -18.16 -17.33
C LEU A 139 -15.53 -17.37 -18.63
N PRO A 140 -14.76 -17.57 -19.70
CA PRO A 140 -15.16 -17.13 -21.02
C PRO A 140 -16.32 -18.04 -21.46
N MET A 141 -17.54 -17.73 -21.01
CA MET A 141 -18.73 -18.36 -21.54
C MET A 141 -18.94 -17.82 -22.95
N GLY A 142 -18.76 -18.73 -23.92
CA GLY A 142 -19.04 -18.49 -25.32
C GLY A 142 -20.45 -17.95 -25.54
N ALA A 143 -20.60 -17.20 -26.62
CA ALA A 143 -21.86 -16.63 -27.08
C ALA A 143 -23.00 -17.66 -27.12
N SER A 144 -24.11 -17.39 -26.44
CA SER A 144 -25.47 -17.29 -27.01
C SER A 144 -26.52 -17.33 -25.89
N GLU A 145 -27.37 -16.31 -25.90
CA GLU A 145 -28.70 -16.21 -25.28
C GLU A 145 -28.82 -16.32 -23.74
N GLN A 146 -28.77 -15.14 -23.09
CA GLN A 146 -29.43 -14.96 -21.79
C GLN A 146 -30.95 -14.87 -21.99
N PRO A 147 -31.78 -15.62 -21.23
CA PRO A 147 -33.19 -15.29 -21.10
C PRO A 147 -33.34 -13.95 -20.35
N PRO A 148 -34.27 -13.07 -20.72
CA PRO A 148 -34.42 -11.78 -20.07
C PRO A 148 -34.85 -11.97 -18.61
N LEU A 149 -34.10 -11.34 -17.69
CA LEU A 149 -34.47 -11.23 -16.29
C LEU A 149 -35.80 -10.45 -16.14
N PRO A 150 -36.66 -10.79 -15.17
CA PRO A 150 -37.92 -10.09 -14.94
C PRO A 150 -37.65 -8.63 -14.54
N GLN A 151 -38.28 -7.71 -15.29
CA GLN A 151 -38.17 -6.28 -15.08
C GLN A 151 -38.86 -5.88 -13.77
N ARG A 152 -38.14 -5.14 -12.91
CA ARG A 152 -38.74 -4.49 -11.74
C ARG A 152 -39.73 -3.41 -12.19
N PRO A 153 -40.89 -3.24 -11.53
CA PRO A 153 -41.86 -2.22 -11.90
C PRO A 153 -41.28 -0.81 -11.69
N LYS A 154 -41.46 0.05 -12.70
CA LYS A 154 -41.10 1.47 -12.68
C LYS A 154 -42.08 2.23 -11.76
N LEU A 155 -41.58 2.83 -10.69
CA LEU A 155 -42.29 3.89 -9.97
C LEU A 155 -42.06 5.22 -10.69
N ASN A 156 -43.14 5.99 -10.89
CA ASN A 156 -43.14 7.26 -11.61
C ASN A 156 -42.37 8.36 -10.83
N PRO A 157 -41.70 9.32 -11.50
CA PRO A 157 -41.07 10.45 -10.83
C PRO A 157 -42.09 11.52 -10.41
N VAL A 158 -41.94 12.02 -9.19
CA VAL A 158 -42.60 13.24 -8.66
C VAL A 158 -41.93 14.48 -9.25
N PRO A 159 -42.65 15.59 -9.54
CA PRO A 159 -42.03 16.80 -10.06
C PRO A 159 -41.45 17.65 -8.92
N THR A 160 -40.15 17.96 -9.00
CA THR A 160 -39.49 18.90 -8.08
C THR A 160 -39.14 20.19 -8.81
N ILE A 161 -39.68 21.28 -8.26
CA ILE A 161 -39.44 22.68 -8.62
C ILE A 161 -37.97 23.04 -8.34
N GLY A 162 -37.36 23.80 -9.25
CA GLY A 162 -35.92 23.96 -9.35
C GLY A 162 -35.23 24.83 -8.29
N ARG A 163 -33.90 24.72 -8.27
CA ARG A 163 -32.95 25.83 -8.05
C ARG A 163 -31.52 25.44 -8.47
N SER A 164 -30.85 26.44 -9.03
CA SER A 164 -29.62 26.43 -9.81
C SER A 164 -28.32 26.17 -9.03
N SER A 165 -27.31 25.56 -9.67
CA SER A 165 -25.92 26.10 -9.74
C SER A 165 -24.95 25.15 -10.50
N LEU A 166 -24.33 25.73 -11.54
CA LEU A 166 -23.06 25.45 -12.20
C LEU A 166 -22.35 24.08 -12.01
N SER A 167 -22.24 23.32 -13.11
CA SER A 167 -20.96 22.81 -13.67
C SER A 167 -21.24 22.14 -15.01
N LEU A 168 -20.81 22.74 -16.13
CA LEU A 168 -20.90 22.13 -17.46
C LEU A 168 -20.03 20.87 -17.52
N ILE A 169 -20.65 19.70 -17.39
CA ILE A 169 -20.08 18.43 -17.87
C ILE A 169 -20.29 18.43 -19.39
N GLN A 170 -19.28 18.87 -20.15
CA GLN A 170 -19.24 18.62 -21.59
C GLN A 170 -19.07 17.10 -21.80
N GLY A 171 -19.94 16.51 -22.62
CA GLY A 171 -19.82 15.12 -23.05
C GLY A 171 -18.47 14.83 -23.72
N PRO A 172 -18.15 13.54 -23.96
CA PRO A 172 -16.90 13.14 -24.57
C PRO A 172 -16.72 13.83 -25.93
N ARG A 173 -15.60 14.54 -26.09
CA ARG A 173 -15.28 15.28 -27.32
C ARG A 173 -15.25 14.33 -28.53
N PRO A 174 -15.83 14.73 -29.67
CA PRO A 174 -15.84 13.90 -30.86
C PRO A 174 -14.40 13.66 -31.36
N LEU A 175 -14.15 12.47 -31.91
CA LEU A 175 -12.81 11.92 -32.19
C LEU A 175 -12.00 12.78 -33.18
N ASP A 176 -12.70 13.51 -34.05
CA ASP A 176 -12.17 14.44 -35.05
C ASP A 176 -11.45 15.66 -34.44
N GLN A 177 -11.81 16.05 -33.22
CA GLN A 177 -11.20 17.18 -32.51
C GLN A 177 -10.07 16.76 -31.56
N VAL A 178 -9.80 15.46 -31.45
CA VAL A 178 -8.75 14.92 -30.59
C VAL A 178 -7.44 14.87 -31.36
N THR A 179 -6.49 15.72 -30.97
CA THR A 179 -5.11 15.72 -31.49
C THR A 179 -4.26 14.71 -30.73
N CYS A 180 -3.58 13.82 -31.46
CA CYS A 180 -2.67 12.85 -30.89
C CYS A 180 -1.37 13.52 -30.40
N TYR A 181 -1.12 13.48 -29.09
CA TYR A 181 0.10 14.05 -28.50
C TYR A 181 1.42 13.39 -28.93
N LYS A 182 1.38 12.25 -29.64
CA LYS A 182 2.58 11.56 -30.14
C LYS A 182 2.98 11.95 -31.57
N CYS A 183 2.01 12.32 -32.43
CA CYS A 183 2.27 12.64 -33.83
C CYS A 183 1.69 13.97 -34.32
N GLY A 184 0.91 14.67 -33.48
CA GLY A 184 0.29 15.95 -33.83
C GLY A 184 -0.94 15.88 -34.76
N GLU A 185 -1.32 14.69 -35.23
CA GLU A 185 -2.46 14.51 -36.14
C GLU A 185 -3.78 14.34 -35.38
N LYS A 186 -4.89 14.83 -35.97
CA LYS A 186 -6.24 14.74 -35.40
C LYS A 186 -6.95 13.45 -35.82
N GLY A 187 -7.94 13.00 -35.05
CA GLY A 187 -8.78 11.84 -35.40
C GLY A 187 -8.50 10.55 -34.63
N HIS A 188 -7.52 10.53 -33.72
CA HIS A 188 -7.21 9.36 -32.89
C HIS A 188 -6.52 9.73 -31.57
N TYR A 189 -6.68 8.88 -30.56
CA TYR A 189 -5.95 8.99 -29.28
C TYR A 189 -4.55 8.38 -29.38
N ALA A 190 -3.62 8.86 -28.55
CA ALA A 190 -2.22 8.43 -28.53
C ALA A 190 -2.01 6.91 -28.35
N ASN A 191 -2.96 6.20 -27.72
CA ASN A 191 -2.92 4.75 -27.54
C ASN A 191 -3.25 3.96 -28.83
N LYS A 192 -3.77 4.64 -29.86
CA LYS A 192 -4.13 4.07 -31.17
C LYS A 192 -3.32 4.71 -32.31
N CYS A 193 -2.19 5.32 -31.98
CA CYS A 193 -1.33 5.97 -32.97
C CYS A 193 -0.57 4.93 -33.79
N THR A 194 -0.78 4.94 -35.10
CA THR A 194 -0.15 4.02 -36.06
C THR A 194 1.34 4.31 -36.29
N LYS A 195 1.84 5.50 -35.91
CA LYS A 195 3.24 5.90 -36.08
C LYS A 195 4.20 5.39 -34.97
N GLY A 196 3.71 4.59 -34.02
CA GLY A 196 4.52 3.95 -32.98
C GLY A 196 5.14 4.91 -31.96
N HIS A 197 6.00 4.38 -31.07
CA HIS A 197 6.59 5.14 -29.95
C HIS A 197 7.66 6.17 -30.39
N LEU A 198 8.17 6.08 -31.62
CA LEU A 198 9.29 6.89 -32.12
C LEU A 198 8.87 8.12 -32.95
N ALA A 199 7.57 8.37 -33.12
CA ALA A 199 7.06 9.51 -33.91
C ALA A 199 7.39 10.90 -33.33
N PHE A 200 7.92 10.96 -32.11
CA PHE A 200 8.32 12.22 -31.44
C PHE A 200 9.55 12.90 -32.07
N LEU A 201 10.27 12.21 -32.98
CA LEU A 201 11.53 12.70 -33.57
C LEU A 201 11.38 13.34 -34.96
N SER A 202 10.16 13.38 -35.52
CA SER A 202 9.93 13.86 -36.89
C SER A 202 9.30 15.26 -36.98
N GLY A 203 9.31 16.03 -35.89
CA GLY A 203 8.78 17.39 -35.85
C GLY A 203 9.83 18.38 -35.37
N GLN A 204 10.71 18.81 -36.27
CA GLN A 204 11.45 20.06 -36.20
C GLN A 204 11.24 20.81 -37.51
#